data_AF-A0A8T5M4R3-F1
#
_entry.id   AF-A0A8T5M4R3-F1
#
_cell.length_a   1.000
_cell.length_b   1.000
_cell.length_c   1.000
_cell.angle_alpha   90.00
_cell.angle_beta   90.00
_cell.angle_gamma   90.00
#
_symmetry.space_group_name_H-M   'P 1'
#
loop_
_entity.id
_entity.type
_entity.pdbx_description
1 polymer ?
#
loop_
_entity_poly.entity_id
_entity_poly.type
_entity_poly.pdbx_seq_one_letter_code
_entity_poly.pdbx_strand_id
1 'polypeptide(L)'
;MQFKRLTKTTFLMISFLIFLIVPFASAQGCFLYQGSSSYCQDLSLEEAGLECSFFEDCNLQKYFLDEKSCTDLEKFPQCKKILCKSSCQEEFLGKCVTGEIPEGKEQEWCTSGCCQFEFSEEGYCEFKQSKWLCELEARNKDVPMFIFAEPLDEITCLQECSQGKISLEKLKEEKKLENVSAEPLSGLQEPGTGLHSSGIELPEQLGENAGVVTGEGEEVAEKGVEEQGSSFTYRSLLAIALVLLLLLYGLRMLNKSLKKIPDLGEVQKQEKAIEQKVERKMNKMFNFFRKNPHKQKNLKSLRTKREHKVSEKKREELFKEFGSAPVKTVHDPFKKLERMTKHHHSQKEETTFENLEKAFEMMKREEVKVIRKKEFQEALEKLRKMAEKKK
;
A
#
# COMPACT_ATOMS: atom_id res chain seq x y z
N MET A 1 34.08 3.49 52.41
CA MET A 1 33.35 2.58 51.48
C MET A 1 32.04 3.14 50.91
N GLN A 2 31.46 4.21 51.49
CA GLN A 2 30.18 4.81 51.03
C GLN A 2 30.23 5.41 49.59
N PHE A 3 31.37 5.99 49.18
CA PHE A 3 31.54 6.61 47.85
C PHE A 3 31.42 5.65 46.64
N LYS A 4 31.65 4.35 46.85
CA LYS A 4 31.52 3.32 45.80
C LYS A 4 30.07 2.93 45.51
N ARG A 5 29.12 3.20 46.42
CA ARG A 5 27.69 2.91 46.20
C ARG A 5 27.00 4.01 45.39
N LEU A 6 27.38 5.28 45.62
CA LEU A 6 26.79 6.43 44.95
C LEU A 6 27.11 6.51 43.45
N THR A 7 28.29 6.01 43.04
CA THR A 7 28.73 5.98 41.64
C THR A 7 28.03 4.90 40.81
N LYS A 8 27.57 3.80 41.44
CA LYS A 8 26.81 2.76 40.74
C LYS A 8 25.37 3.19 40.44
N THR A 9 24.70 3.86 41.38
CA THR A 9 23.31 4.31 41.18
C THR A 9 23.20 5.44 40.16
N THR A 10 24.14 6.38 40.17
CA THR A 10 24.20 7.45 39.17
C THR A 10 24.48 6.92 37.76
N PHE A 11 25.37 5.94 37.61
CA PHE A 11 25.63 5.31 36.31
C PHE A 11 24.41 4.56 35.77
N LEU A 12 23.66 3.86 36.63
CA LEU A 12 22.41 3.20 36.24
C LEU A 12 21.32 4.20 35.83
N MET A 13 21.16 5.29 36.57
CA MET A 13 20.18 6.33 36.23
C MET A 13 20.52 7.01 34.90
N ILE A 14 21.79 7.32 34.65
CA ILE A 14 22.23 7.91 33.38
C ILE A 14 22.05 6.92 32.22
N SER A 15 22.37 5.64 32.42
CA SER A 15 22.15 4.61 31.39
C SER A 15 20.67 4.44 31.06
N PHE A 16 19.78 4.50 32.06
CA PHE A 16 18.34 4.42 31.85
C PHE A 16 17.80 5.67 31.14
N LEU A 17 18.32 6.84 31.50
CA LEU A 17 17.97 8.09 30.83
C LEU A 17 18.41 8.09 29.36
N ILE A 18 19.63 7.64 29.05
CA ILE A 18 20.12 7.52 27.67
C ILE A 18 19.24 6.54 26.87
N PHE A 19 18.78 5.44 27.48
CA PHE A 19 17.89 4.48 26.82
C PHE A 19 16.49 5.07 26.54
N LEU A 20 16.03 6.04 27.34
CA LEU A 20 14.77 6.77 27.11
C LEU A 20 14.89 7.87 26.04
N ILE A 21 16.09 8.42 25.81
CA ILE A 21 16.31 9.53 24.87
C ILE A 21 16.80 9.04 23.50
N VAL A 22 16.92 7.73 23.26
CA VAL A 22 17.04 7.19 21.90
C VAL A 22 15.62 6.82 21.45
N PRO A 23 14.79 7.78 20.99
CA PRO A 23 13.70 7.35 20.14
C PRO A 23 14.39 6.66 18.98
N PHE A 24 14.02 5.41 18.74
CA PHE A 24 14.44 4.69 17.55
C PHE A 24 13.95 5.52 16.37
N ALA A 25 14.80 6.41 15.88
CA ALA A 25 14.73 6.92 14.53
C ALA A 25 15.16 5.76 13.63
N SER A 26 14.35 4.69 13.63
CA SER A 26 14.38 3.75 12.54
C SER A 26 14.09 4.58 11.31
N ALA A 27 14.97 4.54 10.32
CA ALA A 27 14.69 5.13 9.02
C ALA A 27 13.31 4.59 8.59
N GLN A 28 12.35 5.51 8.53
CA GLN A 28 11.00 5.23 8.08
C GLN A 28 10.94 5.60 6.61
N GLY A 29 10.33 4.73 5.82
CA GLY A 29 10.03 4.97 4.43
C GLY A 29 8.54 4.83 4.17
N CYS A 30 8.09 5.35 3.03
CA CYS A 30 6.70 5.36 2.68
C CYS A 30 6.32 4.09 1.92
N PHE A 31 5.33 3.35 2.42
CA PHE A 31 4.84 2.13 1.79
C PHE A 31 3.59 2.36 0.93
N LEU A 32 3.69 2.06 -0.37
CA LEU A 32 2.75 2.44 -1.42
C LEU A 32 2.10 1.25 -2.15
N TYR A 33 2.08 0.07 -1.55
CA TYR A 33 1.41 -1.09 -2.14
C TYR A 33 -0.09 -1.10 -1.80
N GLN A 34 -0.95 -0.81 -2.79
CA GLN A 34 -2.40 -0.62 -2.60
C GLN A 34 -3.14 -1.84 -2.02
N GLY A 35 -2.63 -3.06 -2.30
CA GLY A 35 -3.25 -4.30 -1.81
C GLY A 35 -3.08 -4.53 -0.30
N SER A 36 -2.24 -3.75 0.38
CA SER A 36 -1.97 -3.86 1.80
C SER A 36 -2.86 -2.95 2.65
N SER A 37 -3.12 -3.36 3.89
CA SER A 37 -3.72 -2.49 4.92
C SER A 37 -2.80 -1.35 5.34
N SER A 38 -1.49 -1.47 5.12
CA SER A 38 -0.48 -0.47 5.45
C SER A 38 -0.13 0.45 4.28
N TYR A 39 -0.94 0.47 3.22
CA TYR A 39 -0.83 1.46 2.15
C TYR A 39 -0.86 2.89 2.72
N CYS A 40 0.08 3.74 2.28
CA CYS A 40 0.29 5.11 2.74
C CYS A 40 0.59 5.22 4.25
N GLN A 41 1.36 4.26 4.77
CA GLN A 41 1.91 4.32 6.13
C GLN A 41 3.44 4.38 6.09
N ASP A 42 3.99 5.10 7.07
CA ASP A 42 5.41 5.15 7.33
C ASP A 42 5.83 3.87 8.05
N LEU A 43 6.63 3.05 7.39
CA LEU A 43 7.10 1.77 7.89
C LEU A 43 8.63 1.74 7.90
N SER A 44 9.21 0.96 8.81
CA SER A 44 10.60 0.56 8.67
C SER A 44 10.75 -0.39 7.46
N LEU A 45 11.97 -0.48 6.90
CA LEU A 45 12.27 -1.41 5.80
C LEU A 45 11.92 -2.87 6.16
N GLU A 46 12.14 -3.27 7.42
CA GLU A 46 11.82 -4.61 7.92
C GLU A 46 10.30 -4.86 7.95
N GLU A 47 9.52 -3.91 8.46
CA GLU A 47 8.06 -3.99 8.49
C GLU A 47 7.46 -3.99 7.08
N ALA A 48 7.95 -3.11 6.20
CA ALA A 48 7.53 -3.08 4.80
C ALA A 48 7.87 -4.39 4.07
N GLY A 49 9.05 -4.98 4.36
CA GLY A 49 9.44 -6.28 3.83
C GLY A 49 8.55 -7.42 4.31
N LEU A 50 8.19 -7.41 5.60
CA LEU A 50 7.23 -8.37 6.17
C LEU A 50 5.86 -8.21 5.52
N GLU A 51 5.35 -6.98 5.42
CA GLU A 51 4.04 -6.69 4.86
C GLU A 51 3.97 -7.10 3.38
N CYS A 52 4.98 -6.73 2.60
CA CYS A 52 5.11 -7.09 1.19
C CYS A 52 5.18 -8.61 0.98
N SER A 53 5.78 -9.36 1.93
CA SER A 53 5.89 -10.82 1.83
C SER A 53 4.56 -11.57 1.89
N PHE A 54 3.47 -10.91 2.30
CA PHE A 54 2.12 -11.48 2.27
C PHE A 54 1.47 -11.45 0.88
N PHE A 55 2.05 -10.74 -0.10
CA PHE A 55 1.48 -10.54 -1.44
C PHE A 55 2.50 -10.95 -2.52
N GLU A 56 2.10 -11.85 -3.43
CA GLU A 56 3.02 -12.42 -4.43
C GLU A 56 3.46 -11.40 -5.50
N ASP A 57 2.64 -10.39 -5.76
CA ASP A 57 2.84 -9.31 -6.73
C ASP A 57 3.47 -8.04 -6.10
N CYS A 58 3.75 -8.05 -4.80
CA CYS A 58 4.40 -6.93 -4.14
C CYS A 58 5.91 -6.93 -4.42
N ASN A 59 6.39 -5.89 -5.09
CA ASN A 59 7.82 -5.62 -5.26
C ASN A 59 8.25 -4.53 -4.29
N LEU A 60 8.96 -4.92 -3.23
CA LEU A 60 9.37 -4.00 -2.15
C LEU A 60 10.15 -2.79 -2.69
N GLN A 61 11.07 -2.98 -3.65
CA GLN A 61 11.87 -1.88 -4.21
C GLN A 61 11.03 -0.86 -4.98
N LYS A 62 9.89 -1.29 -5.52
CA LYS A 62 8.96 -0.42 -6.26
C LYS A 62 8.02 0.32 -5.32
N TYR A 63 7.53 -0.36 -4.29
CA TYR A 63 6.46 0.14 -3.44
C TYR A 63 6.91 0.69 -2.09
N PHE A 64 8.18 0.54 -1.71
CA PHE A 64 8.74 1.16 -0.51
C PHE A 64 9.77 2.21 -0.89
N LEU A 65 9.55 3.44 -0.45
CA LEU A 65 10.45 4.56 -0.70
C LEU A 65 11.16 4.94 0.60
N ASP A 66 12.40 4.50 0.69
CA ASP A 66 13.24 4.69 1.88
C ASP A 66 13.49 6.18 2.17
N GLU A 67 13.63 6.51 3.46
CA GLU A 67 13.86 7.86 3.99
C GLU A 67 12.85 8.94 3.55
N LYS A 68 11.67 8.54 3.05
CA LYS A 68 10.59 9.45 2.66
C LYS A 68 9.35 9.14 3.47
N SER A 69 8.73 10.16 4.08
CA SER A 69 7.45 9.99 4.77
C SER A 69 6.26 10.09 3.82
N CYS A 70 5.25 9.25 4.00
CA CYS A 70 3.96 9.30 3.32
C CYS A 70 3.15 10.57 3.62
N THR A 71 3.54 11.34 4.65
CA THR A 71 2.93 12.64 4.96
C THR A 71 3.34 13.75 4.01
N ASP A 72 4.41 13.54 3.22
CA ASP A 72 4.84 14.45 2.17
C ASP A 72 3.92 14.33 0.93
N LEU A 73 2.80 15.05 0.96
CA LEU A 73 1.76 15.00 -0.06
C LEU A 73 2.21 15.57 -1.42
N GLU A 74 3.26 16.39 -1.46
CA GLU A 74 3.84 16.87 -2.72
C GLU A 74 4.52 15.71 -3.45
N LYS A 75 5.22 14.83 -2.70
CA LYS A 75 5.84 13.62 -3.27
C LYS A 75 4.83 12.48 -3.45
N PHE A 76 3.83 12.39 -2.58
CA PHE A 76 2.87 11.28 -2.53
C PHE A 76 1.41 11.76 -2.53
N PRO A 77 0.94 12.38 -3.62
CA PRO A 77 -0.44 12.87 -3.71
C PRO A 77 -1.47 11.75 -3.54
N GLN A 78 -1.13 10.51 -3.91
CA GLN A 78 -1.97 9.33 -3.71
C GLN A 78 -2.24 8.97 -2.23
N CYS A 79 -1.50 9.55 -1.30
CA CYS A 79 -1.66 9.40 0.15
C CYS A 79 -2.48 10.53 0.78
N LYS A 80 -3.01 11.48 -0.01
CA LYS A 80 -4.05 12.40 0.45
C LYS A 80 -5.29 11.58 0.81
N LYS A 81 -5.83 11.78 2.02
CA LYS A 81 -7.13 11.22 2.40
C LYS A 81 -8.23 12.02 1.72
N ILE A 82 -9.20 11.32 1.15
CA ILE A 82 -10.33 11.88 0.41
C ILE A 82 -11.58 11.06 0.71
N LEU A 83 -12.77 11.63 0.48
CA LEU A 83 -14.02 10.88 0.54
C LEU A 83 -14.27 10.21 -0.81
N CYS A 84 -14.22 8.88 -0.88
CA CYS A 84 -14.38 8.15 -2.13
C CYS A 84 -15.83 8.20 -2.62
N LYS A 85 -16.03 8.51 -3.91
CA LYS A 85 -17.35 8.44 -4.57
C LYS A 85 -18.02 7.08 -4.45
N SER A 86 -17.22 6.00 -4.55
CA SER A 86 -17.74 4.63 -4.59
C SER A 86 -18.31 4.13 -3.27
N SER A 87 -17.63 4.41 -2.16
CA SER A 87 -17.92 3.84 -0.85
C SER A 87 -18.45 4.85 0.16
N CYS A 88 -18.35 6.15 -0.13
CA CYS A 88 -18.65 7.23 0.82
C CYS A 88 -17.89 7.10 2.14
N GLN A 89 -16.67 6.55 2.07
CA GLN A 89 -15.74 6.43 3.19
C GLN A 89 -14.48 7.22 2.89
N GLU A 90 -13.84 7.72 3.96
CA GLU A 90 -12.53 8.33 3.85
C GLU A 90 -11.49 7.25 3.56
N GLU A 91 -10.86 7.33 2.39
CA GLU A 91 -9.71 6.51 2.05
C GLU A 91 -8.61 7.36 1.43
N PHE A 92 -7.46 6.74 1.18
CA PHE A 92 -6.39 7.40 0.43
C PHE A 92 -6.76 7.50 -1.05
N LEU A 93 -6.38 8.59 -1.71
CA LEU A 93 -6.69 8.87 -3.11
C LEU A 93 -6.36 7.69 -4.04
N GLY A 94 -5.22 7.02 -3.83
CA GLY A 94 -4.85 5.86 -4.64
C GLY A 94 -5.64 4.58 -4.37
N LYS A 95 -6.50 4.52 -3.35
CA LYS A 95 -7.42 3.39 -3.08
C LYS A 95 -8.83 3.61 -3.62
N CYS A 96 -9.26 4.85 -3.80
CA CYS A 96 -10.58 5.13 -4.36
C CYS A 96 -10.67 4.65 -5.81
N VAL A 97 -11.69 3.84 -6.13
CA VAL A 97 -11.89 3.30 -7.48
C VAL A 97 -12.26 4.41 -8.48
N THR A 98 -13.04 5.40 -8.04
CA THR A 98 -13.66 6.41 -8.92
C THR A 98 -13.41 7.85 -8.49
N GLY A 99 -12.45 8.06 -7.60
CA GLY A 99 -11.96 9.40 -7.20
C GLY A 99 -12.72 10.04 -6.04
N GLU A 100 -12.45 11.34 -5.86
CA GLU A 100 -12.89 12.20 -4.75
C GLU A 100 -14.28 12.80 -5.00
N ILE A 101 -15.10 12.85 -3.96
CA ILE A 101 -16.32 13.66 -3.94
C ILE A 101 -15.93 15.14 -3.82
N PRO A 102 -16.48 16.03 -4.67
CA PRO A 102 -16.20 17.47 -4.55
C PRO A 102 -16.59 18.01 -3.16
N GLU A 103 -15.75 18.90 -2.62
CA GLU A 103 -16.01 19.54 -1.33
C GLU A 103 -17.39 20.24 -1.32
N GLY A 104 -18.14 20.03 -0.24
CA GLY A 104 -19.50 20.57 -0.06
C GLY A 104 -20.60 19.79 -0.77
N LYS A 105 -20.27 18.71 -1.49
CA LYS A 105 -21.23 17.81 -2.15
C LYS A 105 -21.31 16.43 -1.49
N GLU A 106 -20.84 16.28 -0.26
CA GLU A 106 -20.80 15.01 0.44
C GLU A 106 -22.20 14.43 0.65
N GLN A 107 -23.15 15.29 1.04
CA GLN A 107 -24.54 14.87 1.22
C GLN A 107 -25.17 14.42 -0.10
N GLU A 108 -24.88 15.13 -1.19
CA GLU A 108 -25.35 14.77 -2.54
C GLU A 108 -24.81 13.39 -2.97
N TRP A 109 -23.51 13.18 -2.80
CA TRP A 109 -22.92 11.93 -3.27
C TRP A 109 -23.26 10.73 -2.40
N CYS A 110 -23.49 10.95 -1.10
CA CYS A 110 -23.57 9.89 -0.10
C CYS A 110 -24.94 9.67 0.51
N THR A 111 -25.98 10.35 0.01
CA THR A 111 -27.36 10.06 0.40
C THR A 111 -28.09 9.24 -0.66
N SER A 112 -29.09 8.50 -0.21
CA SER A 112 -29.97 7.76 -1.11
C SER A 112 -30.93 8.71 -1.83
N GLY A 113 -31.25 8.35 -3.07
CA GLY A 113 -32.05 9.20 -3.93
C GLY A 113 -32.64 8.43 -5.10
N CYS A 114 -33.33 9.17 -5.97
CA CYS A 114 -33.98 8.63 -7.16
C CYS A 114 -33.10 8.88 -8.39
N CYS A 115 -32.59 7.81 -8.98
CA CYS A 115 -31.75 7.83 -10.16
C CYS A 115 -32.60 7.85 -11.43
N GLN A 116 -32.37 8.83 -12.31
CA GLN A 116 -33.20 9.04 -13.49
C GLN A 116 -32.35 9.39 -14.71
N PHE A 117 -32.58 8.76 -15.85
CA PHE A 117 -31.92 9.12 -17.11
C PHE A 117 -32.71 8.62 -18.32
N GLU A 118 -32.43 9.18 -19.50
CA GLU A 118 -33.08 8.75 -20.75
C GLU A 118 -32.38 7.50 -21.30
N PHE A 119 -33.06 6.37 -21.24
CA PHE A 119 -32.59 5.10 -21.80
C PHE A 119 -33.72 4.47 -22.61
N SER A 120 -33.54 4.40 -23.92
CA SER A 120 -34.60 4.00 -24.86
C SER A 120 -35.82 4.94 -24.82
N GLU A 121 -36.95 4.53 -25.38
CA GLU A 121 -38.18 5.35 -25.43
C GLU A 121 -38.86 5.51 -24.05
N GLU A 122 -38.52 4.67 -23.07
CA GLU A 122 -39.27 4.56 -21.80
C GLU A 122 -38.63 5.29 -20.61
N GLY A 123 -37.39 5.81 -20.76
CA GLY A 123 -36.66 6.39 -19.63
C GLY A 123 -36.30 5.36 -18.55
N TYR A 124 -35.38 5.72 -17.66
CA TYR A 124 -34.99 4.92 -16.50
C TYR A 124 -35.31 5.70 -15.23
N CYS A 125 -35.91 5.02 -14.24
CA CYS A 125 -36.12 5.57 -12.91
C CYS A 125 -36.04 4.47 -11.85
N GLU A 126 -35.09 4.58 -10.92
CA GLU A 126 -34.93 3.61 -9.83
C GLU A 126 -34.31 4.26 -8.59
N PHE A 127 -34.69 3.77 -7.41
CA PHE A 127 -34.05 4.18 -6.15
C PHE A 127 -32.62 3.62 -6.05
N LYS A 128 -31.66 4.47 -5.67
CA LYS A 128 -30.26 4.07 -5.45
C LYS A 128 -29.74 4.62 -4.13
N GLN A 129 -28.77 3.92 -3.54
CA GLN A 129 -28.21 4.28 -2.22
C GLN A 129 -27.26 5.49 -2.26
N SER A 130 -26.72 5.83 -3.44
CA SER A 130 -25.78 6.93 -3.62
C SER A 130 -25.83 7.45 -5.06
N LYS A 131 -25.40 8.69 -5.27
CA LYS A 131 -25.29 9.30 -6.60
C LYS A 131 -24.33 8.53 -7.51
N TRP A 132 -23.26 7.98 -6.93
CA TRP A 132 -22.30 7.15 -7.65
C TRP A 132 -22.93 5.91 -8.30
N LEU A 133 -23.81 5.20 -7.59
CA LEU A 133 -24.50 4.04 -8.16
C LEU A 133 -25.39 4.43 -9.34
N CYS A 134 -25.97 5.64 -9.31
CA CYS A 134 -26.72 6.18 -10.43
C CYS A 134 -25.80 6.47 -11.64
N GLU A 135 -24.67 7.14 -11.41
CA GLU A 135 -23.67 7.40 -12.45
C GLU A 135 -23.19 6.10 -13.11
N LEU A 136 -22.92 5.08 -12.30
CA LEU A 136 -22.46 3.78 -12.76
C LEU A 136 -23.52 3.08 -13.63
N GLU A 137 -24.78 3.10 -13.22
CA GLU A 137 -25.89 2.51 -13.98
C GLU A 137 -26.11 3.24 -15.32
N ALA A 138 -26.07 4.58 -15.30
CA ALA A 138 -26.16 5.39 -16.51
C ALA A 138 -25.02 5.08 -17.49
N ARG A 139 -23.77 5.02 -16.97
CA ARG A 139 -22.58 4.69 -17.77
C ARG A 139 -22.64 3.28 -18.35
N ASN A 140 -23.12 2.29 -17.60
CA ASN A 140 -23.28 0.91 -18.08
C ASN A 140 -24.31 0.79 -19.22
N LYS A 141 -25.17 1.79 -19.36
CA LYS A 141 -26.19 1.92 -20.41
C LYS A 141 -25.78 2.91 -21.51
N ASP A 142 -24.52 3.36 -21.50
CA ASP A 142 -23.96 4.35 -22.43
C ASP A 142 -24.72 5.69 -22.43
N VAL A 143 -25.31 6.07 -21.28
CA VAL A 143 -26.02 7.34 -21.11
C VAL A 143 -25.12 8.35 -20.40
N PRO A 144 -24.74 9.47 -21.03
CA PRO A 144 -23.76 10.42 -20.46
C PRO A 144 -24.35 11.35 -19.40
N MET A 145 -25.67 11.51 -19.35
CA MET A 145 -26.35 12.44 -18.46
C MET A 145 -27.39 11.71 -17.61
N PHE A 146 -27.44 12.03 -16.33
CA PHE A 146 -28.42 11.50 -15.39
C PHE A 146 -28.79 12.57 -14.36
N ILE A 147 -30.00 12.46 -13.82
CA ILE A 147 -30.45 13.20 -12.65
C ILE A 147 -30.41 12.27 -11.45
N PHE A 148 -30.01 12.81 -10.31
CA PHE A 148 -30.14 12.15 -9.03
C PHE A 148 -30.91 13.08 -8.08
N ALA A 149 -32.16 12.73 -7.80
CA ALA A 149 -33.03 13.52 -6.94
C ALA A 149 -32.89 13.06 -5.49
N GLU A 150 -32.53 13.98 -4.60
CA GLU A 150 -32.12 13.66 -3.24
C GLU A 150 -32.51 14.77 -2.23
N PRO A 151 -32.54 14.43 -0.93
CA PRO A 151 -32.68 13.07 -0.40
C PRO A 151 -34.12 12.58 -0.62
N LEU A 152 -34.28 11.36 -1.13
CA LEU A 152 -35.59 10.70 -1.29
C LEU A 152 -35.53 9.30 -0.68
N ASP A 153 -36.61 8.87 -0.02
CA ASP A 153 -36.78 7.47 0.36
C ASP A 153 -37.31 6.64 -0.81
N GLU A 154 -37.20 5.32 -0.67
CA GLU A 154 -37.57 4.35 -1.73
C GLU A 154 -39.04 4.49 -2.15
N ILE A 155 -39.96 4.73 -1.21
CA ILE A 155 -41.40 4.82 -1.51
C ILE A 155 -41.69 6.10 -2.29
N THR A 156 -41.12 7.22 -1.85
CA THR A 156 -41.29 8.51 -2.55
C THR A 156 -40.68 8.45 -3.95
N CYS A 157 -39.49 7.85 -4.11
CA CYS A 157 -38.89 7.66 -5.44
C CYS A 157 -39.78 6.81 -6.36
N LEU A 158 -40.29 5.66 -5.89
CA LEU A 158 -41.19 4.82 -6.69
C LEU A 158 -42.47 5.56 -7.10
N GLN A 159 -43.04 6.38 -6.20
CA GLN A 159 -44.19 7.21 -6.51
C GLN A 159 -43.86 8.25 -7.60
N GLU A 160 -42.73 8.95 -7.49
CA GLU A 160 -42.28 9.90 -8.52
C GLU A 160 -42.01 9.23 -9.86
N CYS A 161 -41.35 8.06 -9.86
CA CYS A 161 -41.16 7.23 -11.05
C CYS A 161 -42.49 6.88 -11.72
N SER A 162 -43.48 6.43 -10.95
CA SER A 162 -44.78 5.98 -11.48
C SER A 162 -45.63 7.11 -12.08
N GLN A 163 -45.45 8.33 -11.60
CA GLN A 163 -46.24 9.48 -12.07
C GLN A 163 -45.75 10.02 -13.41
N GLY A 164 -44.61 9.54 -13.94
CA GLY A 164 -43.98 10.13 -15.13
C GLY A 164 -43.65 11.62 -14.96
N LYS A 165 -43.66 12.12 -13.72
CA LYS A 165 -43.39 13.52 -13.33
C LYS A 165 -41.92 13.89 -13.45
N ILE A 166 -41.13 12.93 -13.92
CA ILE A 166 -39.71 13.00 -14.11
C ILE A 166 -39.46 13.90 -15.30
N SER A 167 -39.07 15.11 -14.94
CA SER A 167 -38.94 16.22 -15.86
C SER A 167 -37.70 16.00 -16.73
N LEU A 168 -37.90 15.30 -17.85
CA LEU A 168 -37.05 15.41 -19.04
C LEU A 168 -36.84 16.89 -19.42
N GLU A 169 -37.77 17.78 -19.02
CA GLU A 169 -37.63 19.22 -19.16
C GLU A 169 -36.51 19.80 -18.27
N LYS A 170 -36.32 19.34 -17.03
CA LYS A 170 -35.18 19.76 -16.19
C LYS A 170 -33.83 19.37 -16.79
N LEU A 171 -33.71 18.15 -17.35
CA LEU A 171 -32.51 17.75 -18.11
C LEU A 171 -32.27 18.65 -19.32
N LYS A 172 -33.34 19.06 -20.02
CA LYS A 172 -33.26 19.98 -21.16
C LYS A 172 -32.90 21.41 -20.72
N GLU A 173 -33.34 21.85 -19.55
CA GLU A 173 -32.99 23.17 -19.00
C GLU A 173 -31.52 23.23 -18.56
N GLU A 174 -30.99 22.22 -17.89
CA GLU A 174 -29.56 22.16 -17.50
C GLU A 174 -28.66 22.14 -18.73
N LYS A 175 -29.01 21.36 -19.76
CA LYS A 175 -28.29 21.33 -21.04
C LYS A 175 -28.29 22.68 -21.76
N LYS A 176 -29.31 23.52 -21.50
CA LYS A 176 -29.39 24.87 -22.06
C LYS A 176 -28.48 25.85 -21.30
N LEU A 177 -28.29 25.66 -19.99
CA LEU A 177 -27.37 26.49 -19.20
C LEU A 177 -25.90 26.20 -19.52
N GLU A 178 -25.54 24.93 -19.70
CA GLU A 178 -24.15 24.53 -19.94
C GLU A 178 -23.63 25.05 -21.30
N ASN A 179 -24.50 25.09 -22.32
CA ASN A 179 -24.17 25.68 -23.63
C ASN A 179 -24.07 27.22 -23.63
N VAL A 180 -24.58 27.91 -22.61
CA VAL A 180 -24.48 29.38 -22.51
C VAL A 180 -23.22 29.80 -21.76
N SER A 181 -22.67 28.93 -20.90
CA SER A 181 -21.44 29.21 -20.16
C SER A 181 -20.16 28.81 -20.91
N ALA A 182 -20.29 28.14 -22.05
CA ALA A 182 -19.18 27.85 -22.96
C ALA A 182 -19.04 28.96 -24.02
N GLU A 183 -18.81 30.20 -23.57
CA GLU A 183 -18.35 31.26 -24.47
C GLU A 183 -16.92 30.88 -24.91
N PRO A 184 -16.64 30.77 -26.21
CA PRO A 184 -15.37 30.26 -26.69
C PRO A 184 -14.28 31.28 -26.36
N LEU A 185 -13.43 30.95 -25.39
CA LEU A 185 -12.17 31.66 -25.13
C LEU A 185 -11.21 31.41 -26.31
N SER A 186 -11.54 32.01 -27.46
CA SER A 186 -10.77 32.02 -28.69
C SER A 186 -9.63 33.01 -28.49
N GLY A 187 -8.55 32.56 -27.82
CA GLY A 187 -7.44 33.46 -27.49
C GLY A 187 -6.15 32.84 -26.98
N LEU A 188 -5.98 31.51 -27.04
CA LEU A 188 -4.70 30.86 -26.73
C LEU A 188 -4.26 30.03 -27.93
N GLN A 189 -3.38 30.66 -28.70
CA GLN A 189 -2.68 30.12 -29.85
C GLN A 189 -1.78 28.97 -29.38
N GLU A 190 -2.04 27.75 -29.86
CA GLU A 190 -1.19 26.59 -29.61
C GLU A 190 0.23 26.82 -30.19
N PRO A 191 1.31 26.64 -29.40
CA PRO A 191 2.64 26.60 -29.94
C PRO A 191 2.86 25.26 -30.64
N GLY A 192 3.09 25.35 -31.95
CA GLY A 192 3.35 24.22 -32.82
C GLY A 192 4.52 23.35 -32.35
N THR A 193 4.31 22.05 -32.50
CA THR A 193 5.29 20.98 -32.34
C THR A 193 6.43 21.10 -33.35
N GLY A 194 7.50 21.78 -32.95
CA GLY A 194 8.79 21.78 -33.64
C GLY A 194 9.80 20.90 -32.90
N LEU A 195 10.07 19.72 -33.46
CA LEU A 195 11.22 18.88 -33.13
C LEU A 195 12.52 19.68 -33.34
N HIS A 196 13.25 20.02 -32.27
CA HIS A 196 14.69 20.28 -32.36
C HIS A 196 15.41 19.96 -31.05
N SER A 197 16.42 19.12 -31.19
CA SER A 197 17.37 18.72 -30.15
C SER A 197 18.48 19.77 -30.04
N SER A 198 18.73 20.32 -28.84
CA SER A 198 20.05 20.71 -28.33
C SER A 198 19.96 21.58 -27.06
N GLY A 199 20.60 21.12 -25.99
CA GLY A 199 21.54 21.88 -25.16
C GLY A 199 21.13 23.21 -24.48
N ILE A 200 21.25 23.17 -23.14
CA ILE A 200 21.88 24.17 -22.27
C ILE A 200 21.01 25.36 -21.76
N GLU A 201 21.20 25.58 -20.45
CA GLU A 201 21.07 26.81 -19.65
C GLU A 201 19.75 27.16 -18.93
N LEU A 202 19.89 27.13 -17.60
CA LEU A 202 19.14 27.81 -16.55
C LEU A 202 18.99 29.31 -16.88
N PRO A 203 17.87 29.93 -16.48
CA PRO A 203 17.98 31.25 -15.90
C PRO A 203 17.26 31.38 -14.56
N GLU A 204 18.03 31.94 -13.65
CA GLU A 204 17.70 32.67 -12.44
C GLU A 204 17.04 34.01 -12.83
N GLN A 205 15.86 34.32 -12.27
CA GLN A 205 15.38 35.68 -11.91
C GLN A 205 13.96 35.58 -11.32
N LEU A 206 13.74 35.84 -10.03
CA LEU A 206 13.48 37.15 -9.41
C LEU A 206 12.25 37.85 -10.01
N GLY A 207 11.14 37.75 -9.28
CA GLY A 207 9.89 38.46 -9.52
C GLY A 207 9.15 38.67 -8.21
N GLU A 208 9.55 39.72 -7.48
CA GLU A 208 8.74 40.38 -6.46
C GLU A 208 7.40 40.81 -7.07
N ASN A 209 6.29 40.46 -6.44
CA ASN A 209 5.06 41.26 -6.52
C ASN A 209 4.32 41.16 -5.19
N ALA A 210 4.40 42.25 -4.44
CA ALA A 210 3.61 42.53 -3.26
C ALA A 210 2.15 42.79 -3.66
N GLY A 211 1.25 41.90 -3.23
CA GLY A 211 -0.19 42.14 -3.21
C GLY A 211 -0.64 42.33 -1.77
N VAL A 212 -0.64 43.59 -1.30
CA VAL A 212 -1.23 44.01 -0.03
C VAL A 212 -2.75 43.97 -0.18
N VAL A 213 -3.41 43.05 0.53
CA VAL A 213 -4.85 43.12 0.78
C VAL A 213 -5.03 43.28 2.29
N THR A 214 -5.35 44.51 2.67
CA THR A 214 -5.86 44.89 3.98
C THR A 214 -7.27 44.34 4.14
N GLY A 215 -7.45 43.42 5.08
CA GLY A 215 -8.75 42.96 5.57
C GLY A 215 -8.85 43.22 7.06
N GLU A 216 -9.86 44.00 7.44
CA GLU A 216 -10.13 44.51 8.78
C GLU A 216 -10.62 43.42 9.75
N GLY A 217 -10.19 43.54 11.01
CA GLY A 217 -11.10 43.48 12.16
C GLY A 217 -11.60 42.11 12.63
N GLU A 218 -10.92 41.53 13.61
CA GLU A 218 -11.63 40.80 14.68
C GLU A 218 -10.92 41.01 16.02
N GLU A 219 -11.55 41.86 16.86
CA GLU A 219 -11.21 42.06 18.27
C GLU A 219 -11.47 40.76 19.05
N VAL A 220 -10.42 40.14 19.59
CA VAL A 220 -10.56 39.12 20.62
C VAL A 220 -9.72 39.50 21.84
N ALA A 221 -10.43 40.08 22.81
CA ALA A 221 -10.23 40.03 24.25
C ALA A 221 -8.82 39.66 24.77
N GLU A 222 -8.04 40.70 25.08
CA GLU A 222 -6.93 40.69 26.03
C GLU A 222 -7.39 40.12 27.39
N LYS A 223 -6.96 38.90 27.71
CA LYS A 223 -6.92 38.42 29.09
C LYS A 223 -5.51 38.63 29.62
N GLY A 224 -5.42 39.44 30.67
CA GLY A 224 -4.20 39.83 31.36
C GLY A 224 -3.32 38.63 31.70
N VAL A 225 -2.10 38.67 31.17
CA VAL A 225 -0.99 37.81 31.56
C VAL A 225 -0.35 38.45 32.78
N GLU A 226 -0.61 37.87 33.95
CA GLU A 226 0.07 38.24 35.20
C GLU A 226 1.58 38.06 35.05
N GLU A 227 2.31 39.13 35.36
CA GLU A 227 3.75 39.13 35.59
C GLU A 227 4.12 38.22 36.78
N GLN A 228 4.32 36.93 36.54
CA GLN A 228 5.11 36.08 37.43
C GLN A 228 6.54 35.99 36.91
N GLY A 229 7.38 36.80 37.56
CA GLY A 229 8.72 37.14 37.14
C GLY A 229 9.76 36.02 37.23
N SER A 230 10.72 36.13 36.30
CA SER A 230 12.19 36.05 36.44
C SER A 230 12.88 34.89 37.18
N SER A 231 12.18 34.05 37.96
CA SER A 231 12.79 32.90 38.66
C SER A 231 12.86 31.62 37.81
N PHE A 232 12.04 31.53 36.76
CA PHE A 232 11.96 30.36 35.89
C PHE A 232 13.13 30.28 34.89
N THR A 233 13.60 31.42 34.39
CA THR A 233 14.70 31.48 33.41
C THR A 233 16.04 31.05 34.02
N TYR A 234 16.31 31.40 35.28
CA TYR A 234 17.55 31.00 35.96
C TYR A 234 17.62 29.49 36.24
N ARG A 235 16.49 28.86 36.60
CA ARG A 235 16.42 27.40 36.82
C ARG A 235 16.65 26.63 35.52
N SER A 236 16.09 27.11 34.41
CA SER A 236 16.31 26.51 33.08
C SER A 236 17.76 26.65 32.61
N LEU A 237 18.39 27.82 32.80
CA LEU A 237 19.80 28.02 32.44
C LEU A 237 20.75 27.16 33.28
N LEU A 238 20.47 26.99 34.58
CA LEU A 238 21.28 26.16 35.47
C LEU A 238 21.15 24.66 35.15
N ALA A 239 19.96 24.22 34.74
CA ALA A 239 19.74 22.87 34.23
C ALA A 239 20.51 22.61 32.92
N ILE A 240 20.46 23.55 31.97
CA ILE A 240 21.22 23.46 30.71
C ILE A 240 22.73 23.42 30.97
N ALA A 241 23.24 24.26 31.88
CA ALA A 241 24.66 24.27 32.24
C ALA A 241 25.13 22.94 32.88
N LEU A 242 24.30 22.32 33.73
CA LEU A 242 24.58 21.00 34.31
C LEU A 242 24.59 19.90 33.25
N VAL A 243 23.65 19.92 32.30
CA VAL A 243 23.62 18.97 31.18
C VAL A 243 24.88 19.11 30.32
N LEU A 244 25.30 20.34 29.99
CA LEU A 244 26.52 20.58 29.23
C LEU A 244 27.78 20.11 29.97
N LEU A 245 27.88 20.33 31.29
CA LEU A 245 28.98 19.82 32.11
C LEU A 245 29.02 18.28 32.13
N LEU A 246 27.86 17.62 32.24
CA LEU A 246 27.77 16.16 32.19
C LEU A 246 28.15 15.61 30.80
N LEU A 247 27.75 16.28 29.72
CA LEU A 247 28.14 15.92 28.36
C LEU A 247 29.65 16.06 28.17
N LEU A 248 30.25 17.18 28.60
CA LEU A 248 31.69 17.40 28.53
C LEU A 248 32.48 16.37 29.37
N TYR A 249 31.95 16.00 30.54
CA TYR A 249 32.53 14.96 31.38
C TYR A 249 32.43 13.57 30.71
N GLY A 250 31.28 13.25 30.11
CA GLY A 250 31.06 12.04 29.33
C GLY A 250 32.02 11.93 28.14
N LEU A 251 32.19 13.02 27.39
CA LEU A 251 33.14 13.10 26.27
C LEU A 251 34.60 12.91 26.72
N ARG A 252 35.01 13.48 27.87
CA ARG A 252 36.34 13.24 28.43
C ARG A 252 36.56 11.78 28.86
N MET A 253 35.53 11.14 29.41
CA MET A 253 35.57 9.72 29.77
C MET A 253 35.62 8.82 28.53
N LEU A 254 34.83 9.12 27.50
CA LEU A 254 34.86 8.43 26.21
C LEU A 254 36.22 8.56 25.54
N ASN A 255 36.84 9.75 25.53
CA ASN A 255 38.17 9.96 24.96
C ASN A 255 39.26 9.15 25.71
N LYS A 256 39.12 8.94 27.02
CA LYS A 256 40.01 8.04 27.78
C LYS A 256 39.78 6.57 27.45
N SER A 257 38.55 6.16 27.18
CA SER A 257 38.21 4.78 26.80
C SER A 257 38.55 4.45 25.34
N LEU A 258 38.43 5.43 24.43
CA LEU A 258 38.81 5.30 23.02
C LEU A 258 40.30 4.99 22.82
N LYS A 259 41.16 5.43 23.75
CA LYS A 259 42.60 5.08 23.75
C LYS A 259 42.88 3.61 24.07
N LYS A 260 41.87 2.79 24.40
CA LYS A 260 42.00 1.36 24.68
C LYS A 260 41.35 0.46 23.63
N ILE A 261 40.81 1.00 22.54
CA ILE A 261 40.19 0.17 21.51
C ILE A 261 41.31 -0.54 20.74
N PRO A 262 41.31 -1.89 20.70
CA PRO A 262 42.22 -2.66 19.86
C PRO A 262 41.96 -2.34 18.39
N ASP A 263 43.01 -2.47 17.58
CA ASP A 263 43.05 -2.08 16.17
C ASP A 263 41.80 -2.51 15.38
N LEU A 264 41.17 -1.54 14.68
CA LEU A 264 39.89 -1.66 13.99
C LEU A 264 39.85 -2.81 12.97
N GLY A 265 41.03 -3.26 12.50
CA GLY A 265 41.18 -4.37 11.56
C GLY A 265 40.72 -5.73 12.10
N GLU A 266 40.80 -6.00 13.41
CA GLU A 266 40.33 -7.28 13.97
C GLU A 266 38.81 -7.33 14.17
N VAL A 267 38.19 -6.19 14.47
CA VAL A 267 36.74 -6.10 14.71
C VAL A 267 35.94 -6.31 13.42
N GLN A 268 36.37 -5.68 12.31
CA GLN A 268 35.74 -5.91 11.00
C GLN A 268 35.85 -7.37 10.53
N LYS A 269 36.91 -8.08 10.92
CA LYS A 269 37.09 -9.49 10.57
C LYS A 269 36.16 -10.40 11.38
N GLN A 270 35.86 -10.05 12.63
CA GLN A 270 34.88 -10.77 13.46
C GLN A 270 33.45 -10.53 12.98
N GLU A 271 33.10 -9.30 12.59
CA GLU A 271 31.75 -8.96 12.13
C GLU A 271 31.35 -9.75 10.87
N LYS A 272 32.23 -9.77 9.86
CA LYS A 272 32.03 -10.59 8.65
C LYS A 272 31.93 -12.09 8.94
N ALA A 273 32.65 -12.58 9.95
CA ALA A 273 32.57 -13.98 10.37
C ALA A 273 31.25 -14.30 11.09
N ILE A 274 30.69 -13.34 11.82
CA ILE A 274 29.40 -13.47 12.49
C ILE A 274 28.26 -13.42 11.47
N GLU A 275 28.27 -12.47 10.52
CA GLU A 275 27.27 -12.39 9.44
C GLU A 275 27.21 -13.69 8.64
N GLN A 276 28.37 -14.20 8.17
CA GLN A 276 28.40 -15.48 7.46
C GLN A 276 27.87 -16.65 8.29
N LYS A 277 28.04 -16.62 9.62
CA LYS A 277 27.54 -17.67 10.51
C LYS A 277 26.02 -17.58 10.70
N VAL A 278 25.47 -16.38 10.76
CA VAL A 278 24.02 -16.13 10.82
C VAL A 278 23.36 -16.54 9.50
N GLU A 279 23.93 -16.13 8.37
CA GLU A 279 23.42 -16.47 7.04
C GLU A 279 23.42 -17.99 6.80
N ARG A 280 24.51 -18.69 7.18
CA ARG A 280 24.56 -20.16 7.14
C ARG A 280 23.51 -20.82 8.03
N LYS A 281 23.22 -20.26 9.21
CA LYS A 281 22.16 -20.78 10.10
C LYS A 281 20.77 -20.55 9.51
N MET A 282 20.49 -19.36 8.98
CA MET A 282 19.21 -19.06 8.32
C MET A 282 19.00 -19.95 7.10
N ASN A 283 20.00 -20.08 6.22
CA ASN A 283 19.91 -20.96 5.06
C ASN A 283 19.71 -22.44 5.46
N LYS A 284 20.30 -22.90 6.56
CA LYS A 284 20.08 -24.26 7.06
C LYS A 284 18.65 -24.44 7.61
N MET A 285 18.10 -23.42 8.26
CA MET A 285 16.73 -23.42 8.78
C MET A 285 15.70 -23.36 7.63
N PHE A 286 15.89 -22.49 6.64
CA PHE A 286 15.04 -22.41 5.44
C PHE A 286 15.09 -23.70 4.61
N ASN A 287 16.27 -24.30 4.44
CA ASN A 287 16.39 -25.58 3.75
C ASN A 287 15.73 -26.75 4.50
N PHE A 288 15.63 -26.69 5.83
CA PHE A 288 14.88 -27.69 6.62
C PHE A 288 13.37 -27.62 6.33
N PHE A 289 12.81 -26.42 6.16
CA PHE A 289 11.41 -26.25 5.76
C PHE A 289 11.15 -26.64 4.30
N ARG A 290 12.13 -26.45 3.41
CA ARG A 290 12.02 -26.83 1.98
C ARG A 290 12.06 -28.34 1.73
N LYS A 291 12.76 -29.12 2.58
CA LYS A 291 12.98 -30.56 2.37
C LYS A 291 11.88 -31.47 2.90
N ASN A 292 10.87 -30.95 3.61
CA ASN A 292 9.76 -31.77 4.10
C ASN A 292 8.50 -31.57 3.24
N PRO A 293 8.23 -32.45 2.26
CA PRO A 293 7.10 -32.32 1.34
C PRO A 293 5.74 -32.32 2.05
N HIS A 294 5.61 -32.99 3.20
CA HIS A 294 4.38 -32.98 4.00
C HIS A 294 4.10 -31.61 4.62
N LYS A 295 5.13 -30.91 5.13
CA LYS A 295 4.95 -29.56 5.68
C LYS A 295 4.64 -28.55 4.59
N GLN A 296 5.24 -28.68 3.40
CA GLN A 296 4.87 -27.83 2.25
C GLN A 296 3.42 -28.06 1.80
N LYS A 297 2.94 -29.31 1.76
CA LYS A 297 1.53 -29.61 1.45
C LYS A 297 0.58 -28.97 2.48
N ASN A 298 0.89 -29.05 3.78
CA ASN A 298 0.08 -28.41 4.82
C ASN A 298 0.12 -26.87 4.76
N LEU A 299 1.27 -26.27 4.44
CA LEU A 299 1.38 -24.82 4.26
C LEU A 299 0.58 -24.34 3.04
N LYS A 300 0.65 -25.07 1.93
CA LYS A 300 -0.17 -24.80 0.75
C LYS A 300 -1.67 -24.92 1.04
N SER A 301 -2.09 -25.95 1.78
CA SER A 301 -3.52 -26.11 2.13
C SER A 301 -4.02 -25.04 3.11
N LEU A 302 -3.16 -24.55 4.01
CA LEU A 302 -3.49 -23.41 4.87
C LEU A 302 -3.58 -22.10 4.08
N ARG A 303 -2.69 -21.88 3.10
CA ARG A 303 -2.75 -20.72 2.21
C ARG A 303 -4.01 -20.71 1.37
N THR A 304 -4.32 -21.80 0.67
CA THR A 304 -5.56 -21.89 -0.14
C THR A 304 -6.81 -21.74 0.72
N LYS A 305 -6.81 -22.28 1.96
CA LYS A 305 -7.92 -22.07 2.90
C LYS A 305 -8.06 -20.61 3.33
N ARG A 306 -6.95 -19.87 3.49
CA ARG A 306 -6.95 -18.45 3.83
C ARG A 306 -7.40 -17.60 2.65
N GLU A 307 -6.88 -17.86 1.45
CA GLU A 307 -7.27 -17.20 0.20
C GLU A 307 -8.77 -17.37 -0.06
N HIS A 308 -9.28 -18.60 0.09
CA HIS A 308 -10.72 -18.85 -0.04
C HIS A 308 -11.53 -18.03 0.96
N LYS A 309 -11.13 -18.00 2.25
CA LYS A 309 -11.80 -17.19 3.27
C LYS A 309 -11.75 -15.69 2.96
N VAL A 310 -10.63 -15.19 2.45
CA VAL A 310 -10.50 -13.77 2.05
C VAL A 310 -11.40 -13.47 0.86
N SER A 311 -11.44 -14.35 -0.15
CA SER A 311 -12.32 -14.19 -1.31
C SER A 311 -13.81 -14.24 -0.94
N GLU A 312 -14.18 -15.12 0.00
CA GLU A 312 -15.54 -15.25 0.51
C GLU A 312 -15.95 -14.00 1.28
N LYS A 313 -15.08 -13.48 2.16
CA LYS A 313 -15.31 -12.21 2.87
C LYS A 313 -15.40 -11.03 1.90
N LYS A 314 -14.53 -10.95 0.89
CA LYS A 314 -14.57 -9.89 -0.13
C LYS A 314 -15.88 -9.93 -0.93
N ARG A 315 -16.37 -11.14 -1.24
CA ARG A 315 -17.66 -11.33 -1.90
C ARG A 315 -18.83 -10.92 -1.00
N GLU A 316 -18.78 -11.24 0.30
CA GLU A 316 -19.76 -10.78 1.28
C GLU A 316 -19.76 -9.26 1.44
N GLU A 317 -18.59 -8.62 1.47
CA GLU A 317 -18.44 -7.17 1.52
C GLU A 317 -19.02 -6.51 0.27
N LEU A 318 -18.72 -7.03 -0.92
CA LEU A 318 -19.32 -6.56 -2.18
C LEU A 318 -20.85 -6.69 -2.14
N PHE A 319 -21.40 -7.83 -1.73
CA PHE A 319 -22.85 -7.98 -1.64
C PHE A 319 -23.49 -7.03 -0.63
N LYS A 320 -22.81 -6.75 0.48
CA LYS A 320 -23.25 -5.77 1.47
C LYS A 320 -23.22 -4.35 0.91
N GLU A 321 -22.23 -4.03 0.09
CA GLU A 321 -22.08 -2.74 -0.59
C GLU A 321 -23.17 -2.52 -1.67
N PHE A 322 -23.60 -3.57 -2.37
CA PHE A 322 -24.69 -3.50 -3.35
C PHE A 322 -26.11 -3.51 -2.73
N GLY A 323 -26.25 -3.34 -1.41
CA GLY A 323 -27.55 -3.29 -0.75
C GLY A 323 -28.39 -4.56 -0.85
N SER A 324 -27.82 -5.63 -1.40
CA SER A 324 -28.49 -6.90 -1.58
C SER A 324 -28.37 -7.67 -0.28
N ALA A 325 -29.48 -7.82 0.46
CA ALA A 325 -29.51 -8.71 1.61
C ALA A 325 -28.91 -10.08 1.18
N PRO A 326 -27.96 -10.65 1.94
CA PRO A 326 -27.33 -11.90 1.55
C PRO A 326 -28.43 -12.91 1.31
N VAL A 327 -28.62 -13.32 0.06
CA VAL A 327 -29.58 -14.34 -0.31
C VAL A 327 -29.16 -15.59 0.45
N LYS A 328 -29.81 -15.84 1.59
CA LYS A 328 -29.64 -17.07 2.37
C LYS A 328 -29.79 -18.19 1.35
N THR A 329 -28.68 -18.87 1.10
CA THR A 329 -28.49 -19.79 -0.02
C THR A 329 -29.71 -20.70 -0.17
N VAL A 330 -30.63 -20.31 -1.05
CA VAL A 330 -31.64 -21.21 -1.61
C VAL A 330 -30.85 -22.09 -2.55
N HIS A 331 -30.43 -23.23 -2.02
CA HIS A 331 -29.93 -24.41 -2.71
C HIS A 331 -29.37 -24.15 -4.13
N ASP A 332 -28.16 -23.58 -4.22
CA ASP A 332 -27.50 -23.28 -5.49
C ASP A 332 -27.42 -24.55 -6.38
N PRO A 333 -28.20 -24.64 -7.47
CA PRO A 333 -28.23 -25.81 -8.34
C PRO A 333 -26.88 -26.05 -9.02
N PHE A 334 -26.10 -25.00 -9.26
CA PHE A 334 -24.79 -25.08 -9.89
C PHE A 334 -23.77 -25.69 -8.95
N LYS A 335 -23.83 -25.41 -7.65
CA LYS A 335 -22.96 -26.04 -6.64
C LYS A 335 -23.23 -27.55 -6.48
N LYS A 336 -24.45 -27.99 -6.79
CA LYS A 336 -24.81 -29.43 -6.87
C LYS A 336 -24.30 -30.05 -8.17
N LEU A 337 -24.45 -29.36 -9.29
CA LEU A 337 -23.94 -29.79 -10.59
C LEU A 337 -22.40 -29.93 -10.57
N GLU A 338 -21.71 -28.95 -9.97
CA GLU A 338 -20.25 -28.94 -9.80
C GLU A 338 -19.75 -30.11 -8.93
N ARG A 339 -20.49 -30.47 -7.87
CA ARG A 339 -20.16 -31.66 -7.06
C ARG A 339 -20.34 -32.95 -7.85
N MET A 340 -21.36 -33.03 -8.70
CA MET A 340 -21.63 -34.20 -9.54
C MET A 340 -20.58 -34.36 -10.65
N THR A 341 -20.16 -33.27 -11.30
CA THR A 341 -19.09 -33.31 -12.30
C THR A 341 -17.72 -33.58 -11.68
N LYS A 342 -17.39 -32.99 -10.52
CA LYS A 342 -16.13 -33.27 -9.81
C LYS A 342 -15.99 -34.73 -9.40
N HIS A 343 -17.07 -35.39 -8.96
CA HIS A 343 -16.99 -36.81 -8.59
C HIS A 343 -16.75 -37.76 -9.77
N HIS A 344 -17.26 -37.44 -10.97
CA HIS A 344 -17.00 -38.25 -12.16
C HIS A 344 -15.65 -37.95 -12.83
N HIS A 345 -15.13 -36.72 -12.69
CA HIS A 345 -13.85 -36.34 -13.29
C HIS A 345 -12.64 -36.77 -12.43
N SER A 346 -12.72 -36.62 -11.10
CA SER A 346 -11.61 -36.94 -10.17
C SER A 346 -11.18 -38.41 -10.22
N GLN A 347 -12.11 -39.37 -10.23
CA GLN A 347 -11.72 -40.79 -10.18
C GLN A 347 -11.14 -41.33 -11.50
N LYS A 348 -11.57 -40.80 -12.66
CA LYS A 348 -11.13 -41.32 -13.96
C LYS A 348 -9.88 -40.62 -14.48
N GLU A 349 -9.67 -39.35 -14.13
CA GLU A 349 -8.48 -38.59 -14.54
C GLU A 349 -7.29 -38.74 -13.60
N GLU A 350 -7.48 -38.89 -12.28
CA GLU A 350 -6.33 -39.13 -11.37
C GLU A 350 -5.57 -40.39 -11.77
N THR A 351 -6.27 -41.46 -12.17
CA THR A 351 -5.60 -42.70 -12.61
C THR A 351 -4.88 -42.57 -13.95
N THR A 352 -5.33 -41.69 -14.86
CA THR A 352 -4.65 -41.50 -16.16
C THR A 352 -3.47 -40.54 -16.04
N PHE A 353 -3.61 -39.45 -15.28
CA PHE A 353 -2.51 -38.51 -15.03
C PHE A 353 -1.40 -39.12 -14.18
N GLU A 354 -1.75 -39.87 -13.13
CA GLU A 354 -0.75 -40.53 -12.27
C GLU A 354 0.05 -41.60 -13.04
N ASN A 355 -0.60 -42.29 -13.99
CA ASN A 355 0.07 -43.20 -14.91
C ASN A 355 0.99 -42.47 -15.91
N LEU A 356 0.57 -41.30 -16.40
CA LEU A 356 1.37 -40.49 -17.33
C LEU A 356 2.58 -39.85 -16.65
N GLU A 357 2.42 -39.36 -15.42
CA GLU A 357 3.50 -38.81 -14.61
C GLU A 357 4.53 -39.89 -14.27
N LYS A 358 4.07 -41.11 -13.94
CA LYS A 358 4.93 -42.28 -13.71
C LYS A 358 5.70 -42.69 -14.97
N ALA A 359 5.07 -42.64 -16.14
CA ALA A 359 5.73 -42.89 -17.43
C ALA A 359 6.78 -41.82 -17.75
N PHE A 360 6.49 -40.55 -17.46
CA PHE A 360 7.42 -39.43 -17.68
C PHE A 360 8.66 -39.55 -16.78
N GLU A 361 8.49 -39.90 -15.51
CA GLU A 361 9.60 -40.16 -14.58
C GLU A 361 10.45 -41.36 -15.01
N MET A 362 9.86 -42.41 -15.59
CA MET A 362 10.61 -43.53 -16.16
C MET A 362 11.46 -43.11 -17.36
N MET A 363 10.90 -42.31 -18.29
CA MET A 363 11.65 -41.79 -19.43
C MET A 363 12.81 -40.90 -19.02
N LYS A 364 12.60 -39.99 -18.04
CA LYS A 364 13.65 -39.13 -17.49
C LYS A 364 14.80 -39.94 -16.88
N ARG A 365 14.49 -41.04 -16.18
CA ARG A 365 15.51 -41.93 -15.59
C ARG A 365 16.31 -42.67 -16.66
N GLU A 366 15.66 -43.11 -17.74
CA GLU A 366 16.32 -43.74 -18.88
C GLU A 366 17.24 -42.75 -19.60
N GLU A 367 16.78 -41.53 -19.85
CA GLU A 367 17.56 -40.48 -20.52
C GLU A 367 18.81 -40.09 -19.73
N VAL A 368 18.69 -39.95 -18.41
CA VAL A 368 19.85 -39.70 -17.52
C VAL A 368 20.86 -40.86 -17.56
N LYS A 369 20.40 -42.12 -17.66
CA LYS A 369 21.32 -43.27 -17.81
C LYS A 369 22.05 -43.23 -19.14
N VAL A 370 21.37 -42.86 -20.23
CA VAL A 370 21.97 -42.75 -21.57
C VAL A 370 23.01 -41.64 -21.62
N ILE A 371 22.70 -40.47 -21.06
CA ILE A 371 23.64 -39.33 -20.98
C ILE A 371 24.88 -39.71 -20.16
N ARG A 372 24.71 -40.28 -18.96
CA ARG A 372 25.86 -40.72 -18.14
C ARG A 372 26.72 -41.77 -18.83
N LYS A 373 26.10 -42.69 -19.60
CA LYS A 373 26.84 -43.70 -20.36
C LYS A 373 27.68 -43.08 -21.48
N LYS A 374 27.15 -42.05 -22.16
CA LYS A 374 27.86 -41.31 -23.21
C LYS A 374 29.04 -40.51 -22.63
N GLU A 375 28.83 -39.78 -21.54
CA GLU A 375 29.90 -39.03 -20.85
C GLU A 375 31.01 -39.97 -20.34
N PHE A 376 30.63 -41.14 -19.81
CA PHE A 376 31.59 -42.15 -19.37
C PHE A 376 32.40 -42.74 -20.53
N GLN A 377 31.77 -42.98 -21.69
CA GLN A 377 32.48 -43.44 -22.89
C GLN A 377 33.45 -42.39 -23.43
N GLU A 378 33.05 -41.12 -23.48
CA GLU A 378 33.94 -40.01 -23.89
C GLU A 378 35.14 -39.87 -22.93
N ALA A 379 34.90 -40.02 -21.62
CA ALA A 379 35.98 -40.01 -20.63
C ALA A 379 36.96 -41.18 -20.82
N LEU A 380 36.46 -42.39 -21.09
CA LEU A 380 37.29 -43.56 -21.39
C LEU A 380 38.12 -43.38 -22.66
N GLU A 381 37.53 -42.81 -23.72
CA GLU A 381 38.25 -42.56 -24.97
C GLU A 381 39.36 -41.52 -24.79
N LYS A 382 39.10 -40.48 -23.99
CA LYS A 382 40.11 -39.47 -23.63
C LYS A 382 41.26 -40.08 -22.83
N LEU A 383 40.96 -40.96 -21.87
CA LEU A 383 41.97 -41.71 -21.12
C LEU A 383 42.82 -42.61 -22.03
N ARG A 384 42.19 -43.30 -23.00
CA ARG A 384 42.90 -44.12 -23.99
C ARG A 384 43.85 -43.29 -24.85
N LYS A 385 43.40 -42.15 -25.38
CA LYS A 385 44.23 -41.21 -26.16
C LYS A 385 45.41 -40.66 -25.34
N MET A 386 45.21 -40.42 -24.04
CA MET A 386 46.30 -39.99 -23.15
C MET A 386 47.32 -41.11 -22.90
N ALA A 387 46.88 -42.37 -22.81
CA ALA A 387 47.78 -43.52 -22.64
C ALA A 387 48.58 -43.81 -23.91
N GLU A 388 47.98 -43.70 -25.09
CA GLU A 388 48.65 -43.90 -26.38
C GLU A 388 49.71 -42.84 -26.66
N LYS A 389 49.50 -41.57 -26.24
CA LYS A 389 50.49 -40.48 -26.36
C LYS A 389 51.72 -40.62 -25.44
N LYS A 390 51.67 -41.52 -24.46
CA LYS A 390 52.78 -41.76 -23.51
C LYS A 390 53.66 -42.95 -23.88
N LYS A 391 53.29 -43.68 -24.92
CA LYS A 391 54.18 -44.62 -25.61
C LYS A 391 54.86 -43.88 -26.76
#